data_AF-A0A1E1JZ53-F1
#
_entry.id   AF-A0A1E1JZ53-F1
#
_cell.length_a   1.000
_cell.length_b   1.000
_cell.length_c   1.000
_cell.angle_alpha   90.00
_cell.angle_beta   90.00
_cell.angle_gamma   90.00
#
_symmetry.space_group_name_H-M   'P 1'
#
loop_
_entity.id
_entity.type
_entity.pdbx_description
1 polymer ?
#
loop_
_entity_poly.entity_id
_entity_poly.type
_entity_poly.pdbx_seq_one_letter_code
_entity_poly.pdbx_strand_id
1 'polypeptide(L)'
;MADSPITPSSPTTNTNTLSTPSTPTINRNPSFHLSPTHSQHRSPRLPSSGPGSNLSNLTLASSPSFRTAKTTLSPSHSNMSTSAITSKDFSFLLRPELYHPLTLLDVPPPFRASGGQVDPSTPLDVLLSTGHFRAAAIKAASLLTSSNPPLSPSDHVQIFHLVYTRLASLTLCNQTTLAAQEVKALEDLNSAYYRDEATGKHLVAWDLRVLAVRLQGMGFNDARRGVVGYYDLAREARLTLTALKRSKSAEKQKGEEEGRVEELEKEIQLWTHRLAELGIRVASALIEMDDLEGATRFLSTLKPNYDSDSEATSPGSRLSIQRALLWLCVGDVDAARACVGEASGIGSGEGNEREVIIALAAMADSEFSQAVGLWRTLIDSSDDDDGEKAMWRQNLGVCYLYLGRMDEARTILESLISTSHSFHALTFNLSTIYELCTERSRALKIGLAEKVAGMQNEMLGEGTMDGVGEGMGIGGSGVGKGGWEKVNGDFKL
;
A
#
# COMPACT_ATOMS: atom_id res chain seq x y z
N MET A 1 72.09 -33.13 58.96
CA MET A 1 72.04 -33.81 60.26
C MET A 1 71.08 -33.05 61.15
N ALA A 2 70.02 -33.75 61.57
CA ALA A 2 69.19 -33.58 62.77
C ALA A 2 68.60 -32.21 63.16
N ASP A 3 67.26 -32.21 63.16
CA ASP A 3 66.36 -31.93 64.28
C ASP A 3 66.05 -30.50 64.81
N SER A 4 64.75 -30.25 64.81
CA SER A 4 63.92 -29.27 65.54
C SER A 4 64.15 -29.28 67.07
N PRO A 5 63.63 -28.31 67.88
CA PRO A 5 62.19 -28.27 68.25
C PRO A 5 61.55 -26.88 68.58
N ILE A 6 60.25 -26.77 68.25
CA ILE A 6 59.04 -26.34 69.02
C ILE A 6 59.28 -25.80 70.47
N THR A 7 58.74 -24.68 70.99
CA THR A 7 57.37 -24.24 71.48
C THR A 7 57.52 -22.86 72.20
N PRO A 8 56.53 -22.20 72.88
CA PRO A 8 55.09 -21.93 72.61
C PRO A 8 54.61 -20.48 72.95
N SER A 9 53.28 -20.30 72.83
CA SER A 9 52.34 -19.55 73.71
C SER A 9 51.93 -18.08 73.42
N SER A 10 50.62 -17.94 73.17
CA SER A 10 49.76 -16.74 73.09
C SER A 10 49.48 -16.10 74.47
N PRO A 11 48.86 -14.90 74.62
CA PRO A 11 47.40 -14.74 74.43
C PRO A 11 46.82 -13.34 73.99
N THR A 12 45.63 -13.39 73.38
CA THR A 12 44.41 -12.52 73.45
C THR A 12 44.46 -10.99 73.69
N THR A 13 43.84 -10.16 72.80
CA THR A 13 42.46 -9.56 72.87
C THR A 13 42.36 -8.14 72.22
N ASN A 14 41.40 -7.98 71.29
CA ASN A 14 40.60 -6.81 70.85
C ASN A 14 41.11 -5.35 70.91
N THR A 15 41.02 -4.60 69.80
CA THR A 15 39.94 -3.61 69.51
C THR A 15 40.23 -2.73 68.27
N ASN A 16 39.19 -2.55 67.44
CA ASN A 16 38.75 -1.41 66.61
C ASN A 16 39.70 -0.53 65.73
N THR A 17 39.34 -0.56 64.43
CA THR A 17 39.16 0.54 63.46
C THR A 17 40.32 1.46 63.07
N LEU A 18 40.83 1.34 61.84
CA LEU A 18 40.44 2.12 60.64
C LEU A 18 41.63 2.25 59.65
N SER A 19 41.33 2.17 58.35
CA SER A 19 42.07 2.76 57.21
C SER A 19 42.97 1.82 56.37
N THR A 20 42.59 1.68 55.10
CA THR A 20 43.39 1.90 53.85
C THR A 20 43.13 0.86 52.73
N PRO A 21 43.31 1.25 51.44
CA PRO A 21 42.53 0.73 50.32
C PRO A 21 43.21 -0.37 49.48
N SER A 22 42.36 -0.98 48.66
CA SER A 22 42.52 -2.21 47.89
C SER A 22 43.43 -2.11 46.66
N THR A 23 44.20 -3.18 46.45
CA THR A 23 44.83 -3.57 45.17
C THR A 23 44.01 -4.68 44.49
N PRO A 24 44.09 -4.85 43.16
CA PRO A 24 43.13 -5.62 42.38
C PRO A 24 43.57 -7.08 42.17
N THR A 25 42.63 -8.02 42.20
CA THR A 25 42.83 -9.39 41.73
C THR A 25 41.78 -9.78 40.69
N ILE A 26 42.32 -10.28 39.57
CA ILE A 26 41.64 -10.85 38.42
C ILE A 26 40.87 -12.10 38.85
N ASN A 27 39.63 -12.26 38.39
CA ASN A 27 39.10 -13.61 38.17
C ASN A 27 38.11 -13.71 37.00
N ARG A 28 38.25 -14.87 36.38
CA ARG A 28 37.67 -15.48 35.17
C ARG A 28 36.15 -15.67 35.31
N ASN A 29 35.39 -15.50 34.22
CA ASN A 29 33.99 -15.96 34.17
C ASN A 29 33.69 -16.79 32.91
N PRO A 30 32.74 -17.75 32.99
CA PRO A 30 32.59 -18.85 32.04
C PRO A 30 31.50 -18.62 30.98
N SER A 31 31.59 -19.39 29.90
CA SER A 31 30.63 -19.51 28.81
C SER A 31 29.35 -20.23 29.26
N PHE A 32 28.17 -19.67 28.94
CA PHE A 32 26.90 -20.41 28.90
C PHE A 32 25.92 -19.84 27.85
N HIS A 33 25.50 -20.76 26.97
CA HIS A 33 24.18 -20.99 26.35
C HIS A 33 23.31 -19.83 25.83
N LEU A 34 23.01 -19.95 24.53
CA LEU A 34 22.06 -19.20 23.72
C LEU A 34 20.61 -19.69 23.93
N SER A 35 19.70 -18.74 24.15
CA SER A 35 18.27 -18.81 23.83
C SER A 35 17.81 -17.39 23.45
N PRO A 36 17.19 -17.14 22.28
CA PRO A 36 16.65 -15.82 21.95
C PRO A 36 15.14 -15.76 22.22
N THR A 37 14.73 -14.88 23.12
CA THR A 37 13.34 -14.40 23.24
C THR A 37 13.26 -12.96 22.74
N HIS A 38 12.30 -12.71 21.84
CA HIS A 38 11.73 -11.40 21.44
C HIS A 38 12.70 -10.22 21.18
N SER A 39 13.07 -10.00 19.91
CA SER A 39 13.43 -8.68 19.36
C SER A 39 12.15 -7.96 18.90
N GLN A 40 11.67 -6.83 19.44
CA GLN A 40 12.24 -5.52 19.72
C GLN A 40 12.86 -4.79 18.51
N HIS A 41 12.00 -4.27 17.63
CA HIS A 41 12.29 -3.02 16.91
C HIS A 41 11.94 -1.84 17.82
N ARG A 42 12.94 -1.15 18.37
CA ARG A 42 12.77 0.09 19.13
C ARG A 42 13.76 1.14 18.64
N SER A 43 13.25 2.16 17.95
CA SER A 43 13.95 3.42 17.74
C SER A 43 13.75 4.35 18.96
N PRO A 44 14.67 5.30 19.24
CA PRO A 44 14.86 5.85 20.57
C PRO A 44 13.74 6.82 21.01
N ARG A 45 13.23 6.63 22.24
CA ARG A 45 12.32 7.56 22.93
C ARG A 45 13.12 8.76 23.47
N LEU A 46 12.62 9.97 23.21
CA LEU A 46 12.93 11.17 23.99
C LEU A 46 12.12 11.15 25.31
N PRO A 47 12.63 11.74 26.41
CA PRO A 47 12.06 11.57 27.75
C PRO A 47 10.76 12.36 27.95
N SER A 48 9.79 11.71 28.60
CA SER A 48 8.53 12.29 29.08
C SER A 48 8.73 13.12 30.36
N SER A 49 8.13 14.30 30.44
CA SER A 49 7.96 15.04 31.69
C SER A 49 6.83 14.44 32.54
N GLY A 50 7.10 14.20 33.83
CA GLY A 50 6.15 13.66 34.81
C GLY A 50 5.08 14.67 35.27
N PRO A 51 4.12 14.21 36.11
CA PRO A 51 2.86 14.91 36.35
C PRO A 51 2.97 15.94 37.48
N GLY A 52 2.31 17.10 37.29
CA GLY A 52 2.00 18.04 38.37
C GLY A 52 2.76 19.36 38.32
N SER A 53 2.25 20.32 37.54
CA SER A 53 2.40 21.75 37.86
C SER A 53 1.29 22.54 37.17
N ASN A 54 0.23 22.82 37.94
CA ASN A 54 -0.75 23.84 37.63
C ASN A 54 -0.13 25.20 37.94
N LEU A 55 -0.11 26.13 36.98
CA LEU A 55 -0.10 27.57 37.23
C LEU A 55 -0.80 28.25 36.06
N SER A 56 -2.09 28.55 36.28
CA SER A 56 -2.91 29.36 35.41
C SER A 56 -2.64 30.85 35.61
N ASN A 57 -2.85 31.59 34.50
CA ASN A 57 -3.21 33.00 34.38
C ASN A 57 -2.10 34.06 34.40
N LEU A 58 -1.87 34.65 33.21
CA LEU A 58 -2.08 36.06 32.81
C LEU A 58 -1.28 36.28 31.49
N THR A 59 -1.73 36.83 30.37
CA THR A 59 -3.00 37.37 29.87
C THR A 59 -2.82 37.64 28.36
N LEU A 60 -3.92 37.50 27.61
CA LEU A 60 -4.31 38.17 26.35
C LEU A 60 -3.21 38.86 25.50
N ALA A 61 -2.96 38.33 24.31
CA ALA A 61 -3.08 39.05 23.03
C ALA A 61 -2.93 38.09 21.83
N SER A 62 -3.71 38.33 20.78
CA SER A 62 -3.50 37.86 19.39
C SER A 62 -3.94 36.44 19.00
N SER A 63 -5.26 36.19 18.97
CA SER A 63 -5.84 35.18 18.08
C SER A 63 -6.22 35.82 16.74
N PRO A 64 -5.86 35.27 15.56
CA PRO A 64 -6.49 35.65 14.31
C PRO A 64 -7.88 35.02 14.25
N SER A 65 -8.91 35.87 14.38
CA SER A 65 -10.30 35.52 14.10
C SER A 65 -10.46 35.19 12.61
N PHE A 66 -10.94 33.99 12.30
CA PHE A 66 -11.48 33.69 10.99
C PHE A 66 -12.78 34.48 10.81
N ARG A 67 -12.74 35.44 9.87
CA ARG A 67 -13.90 36.19 9.42
C ARG A 67 -14.87 35.23 8.75
N THR A 68 -16.07 35.13 9.29
CA THR A 68 -17.26 34.73 8.54
C THR A 68 -17.44 35.72 7.38
N ALA A 69 -17.50 35.19 6.16
CA ALA A 69 -17.80 36.00 4.97
C ALA A 69 -19.19 36.62 5.15
N LYS A 70 -19.27 37.94 4.99
CA LYS A 70 -20.51 38.70 5.05
C LYS A 70 -21.38 38.36 3.84
N THR A 71 -22.49 37.66 4.08
CA THR A 71 -23.60 37.54 3.15
C THR A 71 -24.21 38.92 2.95
N THR A 72 -23.95 39.56 1.81
CA THR A 72 -24.68 40.75 1.37
C THR A 72 -25.86 40.29 0.51
N LEU A 73 -26.95 39.90 1.17
CA LEU A 73 -28.25 39.73 0.53
C LEU A 73 -28.82 41.12 0.24
N SER A 74 -28.83 41.52 -1.03
CA SER A 74 -29.75 42.55 -1.53
C SER A 74 -30.84 41.85 -2.35
N PRO A 75 -32.15 42.11 -2.09
CA PRO A 75 -33.23 41.46 -2.80
C PRO A 75 -33.44 42.20 -4.13
N SER A 76 -33.05 41.59 -5.24
CA SER A 76 -33.50 42.02 -6.56
C SER A 76 -34.36 40.92 -7.15
N HIS A 77 -35.67 41.09 -7.02
CA HIS A 77 -36.66 40.36 -7.80
C HIS A 77 -36.37 40.57 -9.28
N SER A 78 -35.94 39.51 -9.96
CA SER A 78 -35.99 39.45 -11.43
C SER A 78 -36.40 38.04 -11.85
N ASN A 79 -37.64 38.00 -12.32
CA ASN A 79 -38.33 37.02 -13.14
C ASN A 79 -37.67 35.64 -13.36
N MET A 80 -38.38 34.66 -12.82
CA MET A 80 -38.44 33.26 -13.23
C MET A 80 -38.30 33.13 -14.76
N SER A 81 -37.10 32.73 -15.19
CA SER A 81 -36.85 32.21 -16.52
C SER A 81 -36.61 30.71 -16.35
N THR A 82 -37.60 29.93 -16.75
CA THR A 82 -37.50 28.48 -16.88
C THR A 82 -36.41 28.11 -17.89
N SER A 83 -35.60 27.10 -17.52
CA SER A 83 -34.70 26.32 -18.39
C SER A 83 -33.29 26.86 -18.61
N ALA A 84 -32.41 26.61 -17.65
CA ALA A 84 -31.02 26.22 -17.93
C ALA A 84 -30.53 25.33 -16.78
N ILE A 85 -30.19 24.08 -17.07
CA ILE A 85 -29.42 23.22 -16.15
C ILE A 85 -28.10 23.95 -15.92
N THR A 86 -27.88 24.52 -14.73
CA THR A 86 -26.60 25.15 -14.42
C THR A 86 -25.57 24.03 -14.32
N SER A 87 -24.76 23.88 -15.37
CA SER A 87 -23.66 22.94 -15.35
C SER A 87 -22.70 23.34 -14.24
N LYS A 88 -22.37 22.41 -13.34
CA LYS A 88 -21.49 22.69 -12.21
C LYS A 88 -20.10 23.10 -12.69
N ASP A 89 -19.45 23.94 -11.90
CA ASP A 89 -18.15 24.52 -12.23
C ASP A 89 -17.02 23.84 -11.45
N PHE A 90 -16.14 23.13 -12.15
CA PHE A 90 -14.97 22.49 -11.57
C PHE A 90 -13.66 23.21 -11.95
N SER A 91 -13.74 24.48 -12.35
CA SER A 91 -12.59 25.34 -12.67
C SER A 91 -11.54 25.38 -11.56
N PHE A 92 -11.96 25.24 -10.29
CA PHE A 92 -11.05 25.22 -9.15
C PHE A 92 -10.03 24.07 -9.22
N LEU A 93 -10.34 22.95 -9.88
CA LEU A 93 -9.45 21.81 -10.10
C LEU A 93 -8.49 22.02 -11.28
N LEU A 94 -8.77 22.95 -12.19
CA LEU A 94 -7.93 23.21 -13.37
C LEU A 94 -6.74 24.14 -13.09
N ARG A 95 -6.59 24.56 -11.83
CA ARG A 95 -5.57 25.53 -11.40
C ARG A 95 -4.19 24.87 -11.31
N PRO A 96 -3.16 25.39 -12.00
CA PRO A 96 -1.81 24.84 -11.96
C PRO A 96 -1.22 24.72 -10.55
N GLU A 97 -1.59 25.62 -9.64
CA GLU A 97 -1.07 25.67 -8.27
C GLU A 97 -1.48 24.45 -7.42
N LEU A 98 -2.46 23.67 -7.87
CA LEU A 98 -2.88 22.45 -7.19
C LEU A 98 -1.93 21.28 -7.44
N TYR A 99 -1.16 21.29 -8.52
CA TYR A 99 -0.39 20.13 -8.98
C TYR A 99 1.10 20.34 -8.76
N HIS A 100 1.68 19.53 -7.88
CA HIS A 100 3.08 19.65 -7.49
C HIS A 100 3.99 19.13 -8.62
N PRO A 101 5.04 19.89 -9.02
CA PRO A 101 5.97 19.43 -10.04
C PRO A 101 6.81 18.26 -9.51
N LEU A 102 6.96 17.23 -10.34
CA LEU A 102 7.79 16.06 -10.02
C LEU A 102 9.22 16.31 -10.50
N THR A 103 10.09 16.77 -9.59
CA THR A 103 11.48 17.13 -9.92
C THR A 103 12.37 15.90 -10.14
N LEU A 104 13.34 15.98 -11.05
CA LEU A 104 14.32 14.91 -11.27
C LEU A 104 15.41 14.83 -10.18
N LEU A 105 15.40 15.76 -9.22
CA LEU A 105 16.37 15.77 -8.12
C LEU A 105 16.21 14.53 -7.24
N ASP A 106 14.96 14.11 -7.03
CA ASP A 106 14.61 12.96 -6.19
C ASP A 106 14.84 11.61 -6.90
N VAL A 107 15.14 11.62 -8.20
CA VAL A 107 15.44 10.41 -8.98
C VAL A 107 16.93 10.09 -8.83
N PRO A 108 17.34 8.87 -8.43
CA PRO A 108 18.77 8.56 -8.28
C PRO A 108 19.55 8.68 -9.62
N PRO A 109 20.85 9.04 -9.59
CA PRO A 109 21.63 9.31 -10.81
C PRO A 109 21.58 8.21 -11.89
N PRO A 110 21.65 6.90 -11.57
CA PRO A 110 21.57 5.84 -12.60
C PRO A 110 20.28 5.90 -13.44
N PHE A 111 19.17 6.35 -12.84
CA PHE A 111 17.85 6.44 -13.50
C PHE A 111 17.64 7.78 -14.22
N ARG A 112 18.58 8.71 -14.16
CA ARG A 112 18.52 10.00 -14.89
C ARG A 112 19.07 9.92 -16.31
N ALA A 113 19.68 8.79 -16.71
CA ALA A 113 20.30 8.64 -18.02
C ALA A 113 19.26 8.78 -19.15
N SER A 114 19.65 9.48 -20.23
CA SER A 114 18.76 9.90 -21.33
C SER A 114 18.09 8.75 -22.10
N GLY A 115 18.66 7.54 -22.05
CA GLY A 115 18.07 6.37 -22.72
C GLY A 115 16.75 5.89 -22.12
N GLY A 116 16.51 6.15 -20.83
CA GLY A 116 15.28 5.72 -20.14
C GLY A 116 14.18 6.78 -20.04
N GLN A 117 14.36 7.96 -20.63
CA GLN A 117 13.36 9.03 -20.59
C GLN A 117 12.30 8.78 -21.68
N VAL A 118 11.04 8.67 -21.25
CA VAL A 118 9.92 8.49 -22.17
C VAL A 118 9.69 9.76 -22.99
N ASP A 119 9.38 9.62 -24.27
CA ASP A 119 9.04 10.75 -25.14
C ASP A 119 7.87 11.55 -24.53
N PRO A 120 8.02 12.88 -24.29
CA PRO A 120 6.94 13.75 -23.82
C PRO A 120 5.67 13.72 -24.69
N SER A 121 5.79 13.34 -25.96
CA SER A 121 4.68 13.20 -26.90
C SER A 121 3.78 12.00 -26.61
N THR A 122 4.28 11.01 -25.86
CA THR A 122 3.59 9.74 -25.59
C THR A 122 2.19 9.97 -24.99
N PRO A 123 1.14 9.30 -25.52
CA PRO A 123 -0.22 9.40 -24.99
C PRO A 123 -0.34 8.88 -23.57
N LEU A 124 -1.28 9.45 -22.79
CA LEU A 124 -1.51 9.07 -21.39
C LEU A 124 -1.84 7.58 -21.25
N ASP A 125 -2.68 7.03 -22.13
CA ASP A 125 -3.10 5.63 -22.05
C ASP A 125 -1.93 4.66 -22.27
N VAL A 126 -1.01 5.01 -23.17
CA VAL A 126 0.22 4.24 -23.42
C VAL A 126 1.14 4.29 -22.20
N LEU A 127 1.28 5.46 -21.56
CA LEU A 127 2.07 5.59 -20.33
C LEU A 127 1.52 4.71 -19.21
N LEU A 128 0.20 4.66 -19.06
CA LEU A 128 -0.47 3.82 -18.05
C LEU A 128 -0.33 2.33 -18.36
N SER A 129 -0.55 1.92 -19.60
CA SER A 129 -0.43 0.51 -19.99
C SER A 129 1.01 -0.01 -19.92
N THR A 130 1.99 0.88 -20.12
CA THR A 130 3.43 0.56 -20.02
C THR A 130 4.02 0.85 -18.63
N GLY A 131 3.20 1.16 -17.62
CA GLY A 131 3.65 1.31 -16.22
C GLY A 131 4.51 2.55 -15.92
N HIS A 132 4.55 3.54 -16.80
CA HIS A 132 5.26 4.81 -16.60
C HIS A 132 4.40 5.82 -15.84
N PHE A 133 3.96 5.45 -14.64
CA PHE A 133 3.16 6.26 -13.70
C PHE A 133 3.71 7.66 -13.41
N ARG A 134 5.01 7.92 -13.28
CA ARG A 134 5.55 9.27 -13.06
C ARG A 134 5.32 10.15 -14.27
N ALA A 135 5.60 9.63 -15.46
CA ALA A 135 5.33 10.34 -16.71
C ALA A 135 3.82 10.53 -16.90
N ALA A 136 3.01 9.52 -16.59
CA ALA A 136 1.55 9.62 -16.61
C ALA A 136 1.03 10.67 -15.63
N ALA A 137 1.60 10.76 -14.42
CA ALA A 137 1.25 11.78 -13.43
C ALA A 137 1.58 13.18 -13.95
N ILE A 138 2.73 13.38 -14.58
CA ILE A 138 3.11 14.67 -15.19
C ILE A 138 2.16 15.01 -16.34
N LYS A 139 1.87 14.04 -17.22
CA LYS A 139 0.96 14.21 -18.37
C LYS A 139 -0.46 14.53 -17.91
N ALA A 140 -0.99 13.84 -16.91
CA ALA A 140 -2.31 14.11 -16.36
C ALA A 140 -2.41 15.53 -15.78
N ALA A 141 -1.42 15.99 -15.01
CA ALA A 141 -1.37 17.36 -14.52
C ALA A 141 -1.27 18.39 -15.66
N SER A 142 -0.47 18.10 -16.69
CA SER A 142 -0.38 18.96 -17.88
C SER A 142 -1.70 19.05 -18.64
N LEU A 143 -2.46 17.95 -18.76
CA LEU A 143 -3.77 17.95 -19.41
C LEU A 143 -4.81 18.72 -18.59
N LEU A 144 -4.78 18.57 -17.26
CA LEU A 144 -5.66 19.31 -16.34
C LEU A 144 -5.44 20.83 -16.38
N THR A 145 -4.21 21.25 -16.67
CA THR A 145 -3.79 22.67 -16.62
C THR A 145 -3.57 23.27 -18.00
N SER A 146 -3.73 22.48 -19.07
CA SER A 146 -3.49 22.92 -20.44
C SER A 146 -4.49 24.01 -20.82
N SER A 147 -3.98 25.06 -21.45
CA SER A 147 -4.80 26.09 -22.05
C SER A 147 -5.15 25.82 -23.52
N ASN A 148 -4.65 24.72 -24.11
CA ASN A 148 -4.83 24.39 -25.53
C ASN A 148 -4.91 22.87 -25.81
N PRO A 149 -6.09 22.33 -26.16
CA PRO A 149 -7.42 22.93 -25.93
C PRO A 149 -7.72 22.98 -24.42
N PRO A 150 -8.36 24.06 -23.92
CA PRO A 150 -8.73 24.12 -22.51
C PRO A 150 -9.85 23.14 -22.20
N LEU A 151 -9.73 22.41 -21.09
CA LEU A 151 -10.81 21.58 -20.58
C LEU A 151 -12.00 22.46 -20.17
N SER A 152 -13.21 22.05 -20.57
CA SER A 152 -14.42 22.72 -20.13
C SER A 152 -14.58 22.55 -18.62
N PRO A 153 -14.76 23.62 -17.83
CA PRO A 153 -14.95 23.51 -16.38
C PRO A 153 -16.18 22.69 -15.98
N SER A 154 -17.12 22.45 -16.90
CA SER A 154 -18.29 21.62 -16.68
C SER A 154 -18.13 20.15 -17.10
N ASP A 155 -17.01 19.79 -17.75
CA ASP A 155 -16.70 18.40 -18.12
C ASP A 155 -16.13 17.63 -16.93
N HIS A 156 -16.99 17.39 -15.95
CA HIS A 156 -16.65 16.68 -14.72
C HIS A 156 -16.14 15.27 -14.98
N VAL A 157 -16.59 14.59 -16.05
CA VAL A 157 -16.17 13.23 -16.38
C VAL A 157 -14.68 13.21 -16.70
N GLN A 158 -14.24 14.07 -17.63
CA GLN A 158 -12.84 14.13 -18.02
C GLN A 158 -11.96 14.70 -16.89
N ILE A 159 -12.43 15.71 -16.17
CA ILE A 159 -11.69 16.31 -15.04
C ILE A 159 -11.45 15.27 -13.95
N PHE A 160 -12.49 14.57 -13.47
CA PHE A 160 -12.31 13.58 -12.41
C PHE A 160 -11.54 12.36 -12.87
N HIS A 161 -11.64 11.97 -14.14
CA HIS A 161 -10.78 10.92 -14.70
C HIS A 161 -9.30 11.32 -14.61
N LEU A 162 -8.93 12.52 -15.08
CA LEU A 162 -7.54 12.99 -15.03
C LEU A 162 -7.05 13.21 -13.59
N VAL A 163 -7.89 13.70 -12.68
CA VAL A 163 -7.56 13.82 -11.25
C VAL A 163 -7.31 12.44 -10.65
N TYR A 164 -8.16 11.45 -10.93
CA TYR A 164 -7.96 10.08 -10.50
C TYR A 164 -6.64 9.52 -11.04
N THR A 165 -6.39 9.65 -12.34
CA THR A 165 -5.13 9.20 -12.97
C THR A 165 -3.93 9.86 -12.30
N ARG A 166 -3.97 11.17 -12.05
CA ARG A 166 -2.90 11.91 -11.36
C ARG A 166 -2.65 11.35 -9.96
N LEU A 167 -3.68 11.27 -9.12
CA LEU A 167 -3.55 10.81 -7.72
C LEU A 167 -3.13 9.34 -7.61
N ALA A 168 -3.69 8.48 -8.46
CA ALA A 168 -3.34 7.06 -8.52
C ALA A 168 -1.89 6.89 -8.98
N SER A 169 -1.48 7.59 -10.03
CA SER A 169 -0.11 7.52 -10.56
C SER A 169 0.93 8.04 -9.57
N LEU A 170 0.62 9.12 -8.83
CA LEU A 170 1.46 9.59 -7.73
C LEU A 170 1.62 8.54 -6.63
N THR A 171 0.53 7.84 -6.28
CA THR A 171 0.57 6.78 -5.27
C THR A 171 1.43 5.60 -5.76
N LEU A 172 1.29 5.22 -7.04
CA LEU A 172 2.04 4.12 -7.65
C LEU A 172 3.55 4.44 -7.74
N CYS A 173 3.93 5.66 -8.11
CA CYS A 173 5.34 6.08 -8.14
C CYS A 173 5.89 6.53 -6.76
N ASN A 174 5.29 6.08 -5.65
CA ASN A 174 5.69 6.36 -4.27
C ASN A 174 5.76 7.86 -3.89
N GLN A 175 4.93 8.69 -4.51
CA GLN A 175 4.73 10.11 -4.22
C GLN A 175 3.40 10.34 -3.48
N THR A 176 3.06 9.42 -2.56
CA THR A 176 1.80 9.43 -1.79
C THR A 176 1.62 10.69 -0.95
N THR A 177 2.71 11.29 -0.47
CA THR A 177 2.67 12.55 0.30
C THR A 177 2.15 13.72 -0.56
N LEU A 178 2.58 13.80 -1.83
CA LEU A 178 2.07 14.78 -2.79
C LEU A 178 0.61 14.47 -3.11
N ALA A 179 0.26 13.20 -3.39
CA ALA A 179 -1.13 12.81 -3.65
C ALA A 179 -2.06 13.21 -2.49
N ALA A 180 -1.61 13.05 -1.24
CA ALA A 180 -2.33 13.44 -0.04
C ALA A 180 -2.45 14.97 0.17
N GLN A 181 -1.59 15.76 -0.46
CA GLN A 181 -1.72 17.21 -0.52
C GLN A 181 -2.69 17.64 -1.63
N GLU A 182 -2.53 17.09 -2.83
CA GLU A 182 -3.35 17.42 -4.01
C GLU A 182 -4.83 17.02 -3.83
N VAL A 183 -5.10 15.88 -3.18
CA VAL A 183 -6.48 15.40 -2.93
C VAL A 183 -7.32 16.37 -2.08
N LYS A 184 -6.68 17.26 -1.31
CA LYS A 184 -7.39 18.27 -0.50
C LYS A 184 -8.19 19.25 -1.37
N ALA A 185 -7.79 19.41 -2.63
CA ALA A 185 -8.54 20.20 -3.61
C ALA A 185 -9.95 19.66 -3.86
N LEU A 186 -10.20 18.36 -3.63
CA LEU A 186 -11.55 17.77 -3.75
C LEU A 186 -12.48 18.14 -2.58
N GLU A 187 -11.96 18.75 -1.53
CA GLU A 187 -12.72 19.17 -0.35
C GLU A 187 -13.60 18.01 0.21
N ASP A 188 -14.88 18.29 0.50
CA ASP A 188 -15.84 17.32 0.99
C ASP A 188 -16.64 16.69 -0.16
N LEU A 189 -16.23 15.49 -0.58
CA LEU A 189 -16.92 14.71 -1.60
C LEU A 189 -18.33 14.27 -1.18
N ASN A 190 -18.69 14.32 0.10
CA ASN A 190 -20.06 14.00 0.55
C ASN A 190 -21.04 15.18 0.38
N SER A 191 -20.53 16.37 0.03
CA SER A 191 -21.35 17.56 -0.21
C SER A 191 -22.36 17.34 -1.35
N ALA A 192 -23.54 17.97 -1.23
CA ALA A 192 -24.55 18.02 -2.29
C ALA A 192 -23.98 18.64 -3.59
N TYR A 193 -22.89 19.40 -3.50
CA TYR A 193 -22.16 19.92 -4.65
C TYR A 193 -21.69 18.83 -5.62
N TYR A 194 -21.39 17.62 -5.15
CA TYR A 194 -20.96 16.51 -6.01
C TYR A 194 -22.09 15.61 -6.50
N ARG A 195 -23.36 16.00 -6.30
CA ARG A 195 -24.53 15.23 -6.74
C ARG A 195 -25.31 15.93 -7.82
N ASP A 196 -25.63 15.24 -8.90
CA ASP A 196 -26.50 15.77 -9.94
C ASP A 196 -27.87 16.16 -9.36
N GLU A 197 -28.37 17.36 -9.66
CA GLU A 197 -29.60 17.90 -9.05
C GLU A 197 -30.85 17.17 -9.54
N ALA A 198 -30.85 16.67 -10.77
CA ALA A 198 -32.00 16.01 -11.37
C ALA A 198 -32.10 14.53 -10.98
N THR A 199 -30.96 13.83 -10.95
CA THR A 199 -30.91 12.37 -10.74
C THR A 199 -30.46 11.98 -9.33
N GLY A 200 -29.86 12.91 -8.58
CA GLY A 200 -29.23 12.63 -7.28
C GLY A 200 -27.98 11.76 -7.35
N LYS A 201 -27.54 11.36 -8.56
CA LYS A 201 -26.37 10.53 -8.78
C LYS A 201 -25.10 11.30 -8.45
N HIS A 202 -24.11 10.57 -7.94
CA HIS A 202 -22.81 11.16 -7.64
C HIS A 202 -22.04 11.42 -8.95
N LEU A 203 -21.52 12.64 -9.10
CA LEU A 203 -20.78 13.08 -10.30
C LEU A 203 -19.35 12.53 -10.32
N VAL A 204 -18.78 12.28 -9.15
CA VAL A 204 -17.43 11.69 -9.00
C VAL A 204 -17.51 10.17 -9.03
N ALA A 205 -16.67 9.54 -9.85
CA ALA A 205 -16.56 8.08 -9.95
C ALA A 205 -16.22 7.42 -8.62
N TRP A 206 -16.71 6.19 -8.42
CA TRP A 206 -16.54 5.43 -7.18
C TRP A 206 -15.06 5.29 -6.78
N ASP A 207 -14.19 4.94 -7.73
CA ASP A 207 -12.79 4.65 -7.46
C ASP A 207 -12.02 5.88 -6.97
N LEU A 208 -12.35 7.06 -7.50
CA LEU A 208 -11.79 8.32 -7.00
C LEU A 208 -12.27 8.63 -5.59
N ARG A 209 -13.55 8.37 -5.26
CA ARG A 209 -14.06 8.59 -3.90
C ARG A 209 -13.37 7.68 -2.89
N VAL A 210 -13.18 6.41 -3.23
CA VAL A 210 -12.48 5.42 -2.41
C VAL A 210 -11.00 5.82 -2.22
N LEU A 211 -10.31 6.20 -3.29
CA LEU A 211 -8.93 6.70 -3.22
C LEU A 211 -8.83 7.97 -2.39
N ALA A 212 -9.77 8.90 -2.55
CA ALA A 212 -9.78 10.17 -1.84
C ALA A 212 -9.90 9.99 -0.33
N VAL A 213 -10.74 9.06 0.15
CA VAL A 213 -10.85 8.74 1.59
C VAL A 213 -9.49 8.32 2.16
N ARG A 214 -8.76 7.43 1.48
CA ARG A 214 -7.42 6.99 1.91
C ARG A 214 -6.44 8.16 1.96
N LEU A 215 -6.33 8.91 0.87
CA LEU A 215 -5.37 10.00 0.74
C LEU A 215 -5.66 11.17 1.68
N GLN A 216 -6.93 11.49 1.92
CA GLN A 216 -7.32 12.52 2.89
C GLN A 216 -6.97 12.08 4.33
N GLY A 217 -7.21 10.82 4.68
CA GLY A 217 -6.78 10.26 5.98
C GLY A 217 -5.27 10.43 6.21
N MET A 218 -4.46 10.16 5.19
CA MET A 218 -3.01 10.38 5.21
C MET A 218 -2.63 11.87 5.26
N GLY A 219 -3.26 12.70 4.43
CA GLY A 219 -2.89 14.12 4.23
C GLY A 219 -3.22 15.04 5.39
N PHE A 220 -4.14 14.64 6.26
CA PHE A 220 -4.43 15.32 7.53
C PHE A 220 -3.69 14.70 8.72
N ASN A 221 -2.87 13.65 8.48
CA ASN A 221 -2.27 12.83 9.53
C ASN A 221 -3.31 12.34 10.55
N ASP A 222 -4.52 12.05 10.07
CA ASP A 222 -5.67 11.66 10.86
C ASP A 222 -6.32 10.44 10.22
N ALA A 223 -5.75 9.28 10.55
CA ALA A 223 -6.20 8.00 10.01
C ALA A 223 -7.65 7.65 10.44
N ARG A 224 -8.18 8.29 11.51
CA ARG A 224 -9.61 8.15 11.88
C ARG A 224 -10.52 8.66 10.78
N ARG A 225 -10.12 9.71 10.06
CA ARG A 225 -10.90 10.22 8.91
C ARG A 225 -11.00 9.19 7.79
N GLY A 226 -9.96 8.37 7.59
CA GLY A 226 -9.99 7.26 6.65
C GLY A 226 -11.05 6.24 7.05
N VAL A 227 -11.06 5.82 8.32
CA VAL A 227 -12.07 4.89 8.85
C VAL A 227 -13.49 5.47 8.72
N VAL A 228 -13.73 6.70 9.19
CA VAL A 228 -15.04 7.36 9.09
C VAL A 228 -15.49 7.49 7.64
N GLY A 229 -14.60 7.92 6.73
CA GLY A 229 -14.92 8.07 5.32
C GLY A 229 -15.32 6.75 4.65
N TYR A 230 -14.67 5.63 5.01
CA TYR A 230 -15.09 4.33 4.50
C TYR A 230 -16.44 3.88 5.08
N TYR A 231 -16.75 4.18 6.35
CA TYR A 231 -18.07 3.93 6.90
C TYR A 231 -19.17 4.76 6.23
N ASP A 232 -18.88 6.01 5.85
CA ASP A 232 -19.82 6.84 5.09
C ASP A 232 -20.10 6.26 3.70
N LEU A 233 -19.04 5.84 2.98
CA LEU A 233 -19.20 5.13 1.70
C LEU A 233 -19.95 3.80 1.87
N ALA A 234 -19.70 3.06 2.96
CA ALA A 234 -20.39 1.80 3.24
C ALA A 234 -21.88 2.03 3.55
N ARG A 235 -22.21 3.12 4.24
CA ARG A 235 -23.60 3.53 4.48
C ARG A 235 -24.30 3.86 3.15
N GLU A 236 -23.65 4.61 2.25
CA GLU A 236 -24.18 4.87 0.92
C GLU A 236 -24.40 3.58 0.13
N ALA A 237 -23.43 2.68 0.12
CA ALA A 237 -23.53 1.38 -0.56
C ALA A 237 -24.71 0.55 -0.03
N ARG A 238 -24.91 0.49 1.29
CA ARG A 238 -26.04 -0.22 1.92
C ARG A 238 -27.39 0.39 1.55
N LEU A 239 -27.49 1.72 1.54
CA LEU A 239 -28.72 2.42 1.13
C LEU A 239 -29.03 2.17 -0.35
N THR A 240 -28.01 2.22 -1.21
CA THR A 240 -28.12 1.95 -2.64
C THR A 240 -28.55 0.50 -2.88
N LEU A 241 -27.92 -0.48 -2.21
CA LEU A 241 -28.35 -1.89 -2.27
C LEU A 241 -29.80 -2.08 -1.84
N THR A 242 -30.23 -1.39 -0.78
CA THR A 242 -31.62 -1.48 -0.30
C THR A 242 -32.60 -0.93 -1.34
N ALA A 243 -32.26 0.18 -1.99
CA ALA A 243 -33.05 0.78 -3.07
C ALA A 243 -33.11 -0.14 -4.30
N LEU A 244 -31.95 -0.65 -4.77
CA LEU A 244 -31.87 -1.54 -5.92
C LEU A 244 -32.64 -2.85 -5.71
N LYS A 245 -32.52 -3.47 -4.54
CA LYS A 245 -33.28 -4.68 -4.19
C LYS A 245 -34.79 -4.43 -4.18
N ARG A 246 -35.23 -3.25 -3.72
CA ARG A 246 -36.64 -2.85 -3.78
C ARG A 246 -37.11 -2.65 -5.22
N SER A 247 -36.34 -1.95 -6.03
CA SER A 247 -36.63 -1.74 -7.45
C SER A 247 -36.73 -3.08 -8.19
N LYS A 248 -35.78 -3.99 -7.99
CA LYS A 248 -35.80 -5.35 -8.56
C LYS A 248 -37.08 -6.11 -8.19
N SER A 249 -37.49 -6.08 -6.93
CA SER A 249 -38.74 -6.73 -6.50
C SER A 249 -39.98 -6.11 -7.14
N ALA A 250 -40.00 -4.78 -7.30
CA ALA A 250 -41.10 -4.08 -7.96
C ALA A 250 -41.18 -4.42 -9.47
N GLU A 251 -40.03 -4.49 -10.16
CA GLU A 251 -40.00 -4.86 -11.59
C GLU A 251 -40.39 -6.32 -11.81
N LYS A 252 -39.96 -7.24 -10.93
CA LYS A 252 -40.43 -8.64 -10.96
C LYS A 252 -41.95 -8.78 -10.79
N GLN A 253 -42.58 -7.89 -10.01
CA GLN A 253 -44.04 -7.90 -9.79
C GLN A 253 -44.83 -7.33 -10.97
N LYS A 254 -44.24 -6.41 -11.74
CA LYS A 254 -44.88 -5.81 -12.92
C LYS A 254 -44.85 -6.70 -14.17
N GLY A 255 -44.08 -7.79 -14.14
CA GLY A 255 -43.92 -8.68 -15.30
C GLY A 255 -43.15 -8.03 -16.46
N GLU A 256 -42.30 -7.03 -16.18
CA GLU A 256 -41.47 -6.34 -17.18
C GLU A 256 -40.30 -7.21 -17.68
N GLU A 257 -39.72 -6.79 -18.82
CA GLU A 257 -38.67 -7.47 -19.61
C GLU A 257 -37.50 -8.02 -18.76
N GLU A 258 -37.13 -9.28 -19.05
CA GLU A 258 -36.05 -10.03 -18.42
C GLU A 258 -34.72 -9.24 -18.35
N GLY A 259 -34.45 -8.40 -19.35
CA GLY A 259 -33.24 -7.56 -19.42
C GLY A 259 -33.10 -6.49 -18.33
N ARG A 260 -34.19 -5.85 -17.90
CA ARG A 260 -34.13 -4.81 -16.85
C ARG A 260 -33.86 -5.42 -15.46
N VAL A 261 -34.41 -6.60 -15.23
CA VAL A 261 -34.16 -7.37 -13.99
C VAL A 261 -32.70 -7.86 -13.96
N GLU A 262 -32.15 -8.27 -15.10
CA GLU A 262 -30.75 -8.66 -15.23
C GLU A 262 -29.79 -7.48 -15.00
N GLU A 263 -30.09 -6.29 -15.54
CA GLU A 263 -29.29 -5.07 -15.29
C GLU A 263 -29.27 -4.70 -13.79
N LEU A 264 -30.43 -4.74 -13.13
CA LEU A 264 -30.52 -4.52 -11.69
C LEU A 264 -29.77 -5.60 -10.88
N GLU A 265 -29.76 -6.85 -11.34
CA GLU A 265 -28.97 -7.93 -10.72
C GLU A 265 -27.47 -7.61 -10.80
N LYS A 266 -26.98 -7.22 -11.99
CA LYS A 266 -25.58 -6.81 -12.20
C LYS A 266 -25.21 -5.62 -11.32
N GLU A 267 -26.10 -4.64 -11.19
CA GLU A 267 -25.86 -3.48 -10.32
C GLU A 267 -25.84 -3.88 -8.83
N ILE A 268 -26.74 -4.78 -8.40
CA ILE A 268 -26.74 -5.32 -7.03
C ILE A 268 -25.45 -6.10 -6.75
N GLN A 269 -24.98 -6.91 -7.69
CA GLN A 269 -23.72 -7.65 -7.57
C GLN A 269 -22.54 -6.68 -7.42
N LEU A 270 -22.47 -5.64 -8.26
CA LEU A 270 -21.45 -4.60 -8.20
C LEU A 270 -21.42 -3.89 -6.84
N TRP A 271 -22.58 -3.44 -6.34
CA TRP A 271 -22.64 -2.75 -5.04
C TRP A 271 -22.39 -3.68 -3.86
N THR A 272 -22.71 -4.97 -3.99
CA THR A 272 -22.38 -5.99 -2.98
C THR A 272 -20.87 -6.18 -2.92
N HIS A 273 -20.20 -6.27 -4.07
CA HIS A 273 -18.75 -6.36 -4.15
C HIS A 273 -18.07 -5.12 -3.55
N ARG A 274 -18.52 -3.90 -3.94
CA ARG A 274 -18.02 -2.64 -3.38
C ARG A 274 -18.15 -2.58 -1.86
N LEU A 275 -19.29 -3.04 -1.31
CA LEU A 275 -19.49 -3.07 0.13
C LEU A 275 -18.54 -4.04 0.84
N ALA A 276 -18.27 -5.21 0.24
CA ALA A 276 -17.31 -6.17 0.77
C ALA A 276 -15.87 -5.63 0.72
N GLU A 277 -15.48 -5.00 -0.38
CA GLU A 277 -14.18 -4.33 -0.55
C GLU A 277 -13.98 -3.21 0.49
N LEU A 278 -15.03 -2.40 0.74
CA LEU A 278 -14.99 -1.40 1.80
C LEU A 278 -14.75 -2.01 3.18
N GLY A 279 -15.26 -3.21 3.45
CA GLY A 279 -14.95 -3.95 4.67
C GLY A 279 -13.44 -4.21 4.80
N ILE A 280 -12.81 -4.77 3.76
CA ILE A 280 -11.36 -4.99 3.73
C ILE A 280 -10.59 -3.67 3.93
N ARG A 281 -11.04 -2.57 3.31
CA ARG A 281 -10.42 -1.25 3.45
C ARG A 281 -10.57 -0.65 4.85
N VAL A 282 -11.69 -0.86 5.54
CA VAL A 282 -11.87 -0.46 6.94
C VAL A 282 -10.89 -1.22 7.84
N ALA A 283 -10.78 -2.54 7.67
CA ALA A 283 -9.80 -3.33 8.42
C ALA A 283 -8.36 -2.86 8.17
N SER A 284 -7.99 -2.60 6.91
CA SER A 284 -6.70 -2.03 6.54
C SER A 284 -6.47 -0.66 7.19
N ALA A 285 -7.46 0.22 7.23
CA ALA A 285 -7.34 1.53 7.89
C ALA A 285 -7.20 1.42 9.41
N LEU A 286 -7.82 0.43 10.06
CA LEU A 286 -7.64 0.16 11.49
C LEU A 286 -6.22 -0.33 11.79
N ILE A 287 -5.64 -1.15 10.93
CA ILE A 287 -4.23 -1.57 11.03
C ILE A 287 -3.29 -0.36 10.84
N GLU A 288 -3.56 0.51 9.86
CA GLU A 288 -2.80 1.75 9.66
C GLU A 288 -2.89 2.70 10.87
N MET A 289 -3.96 2.61 11.67
CA MET A 289 -4.13 3.33 12.93
C MET A 289 -3.45 2.67 14.14
N ASP A 290 -2.80 1.51 13.96
CA ASP A 290 -2.27 0.66 15.04
C ASP A 290 -3.36 0.14 16.00
N ASP A 291 -4.63 0.17 15.61
CA ASP A 291 -5.76 -0.43 16.34
C ASP A 291 -5.95 -1.89 15.90
N LEU A 292 -4.95 -2.72 16.23
CA LEU A 292 -4.94 -4.13 15.84
C LEU A 292 -6.10 -4.92 16.48
N GLU A 293 -6.48 -4.58 17.71
CA GLU A 293 -7.62 -5.22 18.39
C GLU A 293 -8.94 -4.88 17.68
N GLY A 294 -9.15 -3.61 17.32
CA GLY A 294 -10.29 -3.17 16.52
C GLY A 294 -10.31 -3.85 15.16
N ALA A 295 -9.14 -3.95 14.49
CA ALA A 295 -9.00 -4.64 13.21
C ALA A 295 -9.39 -6.13 13.31
N THR A 296 -8.88 -6.86 14.31
CA THR A 296 -9.23 -8.27 14.60
C THR A 296 -10.74 -8.43 14.79
N ARG A 297 -11.32 -7.65 15.71
CA ARG A 297 -12.75 -7.73 16.00
C ARG A 297 -13.58 -7.47 14.74
N PHE A 298 -13.19 -6.48 13.95
CA PHE A 298 -13.87 -6.13 12.71
C PHE A 298 -13.73 -7.22 11.64
N LEU A 299 -12.51 -7.72 11.40
CA LEU A 299 -12.24 -8.81 10.45
C LEU A 299 -13.06 -10.07 10.77
N SER A 300 -13.21 -10.41 12.05
CA SER A 300 -14.06 -11.52 12.51
C SER A 300 -15.55 -11.33 12.17
N THR A 301 -16.01 -10.09 11.98
CA THR A 301 -17.39 -9.83 11.52
C THR A 301 -17.59 -9.97 10.02
N LEU A 302 -16.50 -9.94 9.23
CA LEU A 302 -16.56 -10.07 7.78
C LEU A 302 -16.84 -11.53 7.42
N LYS A 303 -18.07 -11.78 6.94
CA LYS A 303 -18.46 -13.11 6.47
C LYS A 303 -17.62 -13.54 5.26
N PRO A 304 -17.14 -14.80 5.22
CA PRO A 304 -16.59 -15.33 3.99
C PRO A 304 -17.70 -15.35 2.93
N ASN A 305 -17.41 -14.86 1.73
CA ASN A 305 -18.40 -14.77 0.67
C ASN A 305 -18.50 -16.15 -0.02
N TYR A 306 -19.21 -17.10 0.61
CA TYR A 306 -19.46 -18.44 0.08
C TYR A 306 -20.60 -18.47 -0.95
N ASP A 307 -20.65 -17.51 -1.87
CA ASP A 307 -21.53 -17.68 -3.04
C ASP A 307 -20.94 -18.82 -3.87
N SER A 308 -21.54 -19.99 -3.73
CA SER A 308 -20.97 -21.31 -3.92
C SER A 308 -21.06 -21.84 -5.36
N ASP A 309 -21.47 -21.01 -6.32
CA ASP A 309 -21.84 -21.50 -7.67
C ASP A 309 -21.31 -20.65 -8.84
N SER A 310 -20.33 -19.76 -8.61
CA SER A 310 -19.70 -19.01 -9.71
C SER A 310 -18.20 -19.30 -9.76
N GLU A 311 -17.76 -19.70 -10.96
CA GLU A 311 -16.42 -20.08 -11.40
C GLU A 311 -15.22 -19.49 -10.64
N ALA A 312 -14.12 -20.24 -10.64
CA ALA A 312 -12.87 -20.07 -9.90
C ALA A 312 -12.17 -18.69 -10.03
N THR A 313 -12.63 -17.81 -10.91
CA THR A 313 -12.20 -16.40 -11.02
C THR A 313 -13.17 -15.42 -10.34
N SER A 314 -13.95 -15.89 -9.37
CA SER A 314 -14.92 -15.07 -8.66
C SER A 314 -14.22 -13.95 -7.86
N PRO A 315 -14.72 -12.70 -7.89
CA PRO A 315 -14.28 -11.60 -7.02
C PRO A 315 -14.27 -11.96 -5.51
N GLY A 316 -15.00 -13.02 -5.12
CA GLY A 316 -14.99 -13.58 -3.76
C GLY A 316 -13.68 -14.24 -3.35
N SER A 317 -12.93 -14.86 -4.29
CA SER A 317 -11.61 -15.47 -4.00
C SER A 317 -10.61 -14.40 -3.61
N ARG A 318 -10.50 -13.35 -4.43
CA ARG A 318 -9.59 -12.21 -4.20
C ARG A 318 -9.82 -11.52 -2.85
N LEU A 319 -11.06 -11.27 -2.47
CA LEU A 319 -11.39 -10.66 -1.17
C LEU A 319 -11.04 -11.58 0.01
N SER A 320 -11.16 -12.89 -0.17
CA SER A 320 -10.78 -13.88 0.86
C SER A 320 -9.27 -13.91 1.09
N ILE A 321 -8.48 -13.79 0.03
CA ILE A 321 -7.01 -13.67 0.10
C ILE A 321 -6.62 -12.35 0.75
N GLN A 322 -7.23 -11.24 0.35
CA GLN A 322 -6.99 -9.96 1.01
C GLN A 322 -7.30 -10.03 2.51
N ARG A 323 -8.40 -10.70 2.89
CA ARG A 323 -8.73 -10.95 4.30
C ARG A 323 -7.66 -11.79 4.99
N ALA A 324 -7.18 -12.87 4.36
CA ALA A 324 -6.09 -13.71 4.89
C ALA A 324 -4.79 -12.93 5.09
N LEU A 325 -4.42 -12.09 4.11
CA LEU A 325 -3.25 -11.22 4.21
C LEU A 325 -3.39 -10.20 5.35
N LEU A 326 -4.58 -9.63 5.57
CA LEU A 326 -4.81 -8.74 6.71
C LEU A 326 -4.71 -9.47 8.05
N TRP A 327 -5.18 -10.72 8.14
CA TRP A 327 -4.96 -11.55 9.33
C TRP A 327 -3.48 -11.81 9.61
N LEU A 328 -2.69 -12.10 8.56
CA LEU A 328 -1.24 -12.20 8.68
C LEU A 328 -0.60 -10.87 9.14
N CYS A 329 -1.08 -9.72 8.62
CA CYS A 329 -0.59 -8.41 9.04
C CYS A 329 -0.86 -8.12 10.53
N VAL A 330 -1.99 -8.60 11.06
CA VAL A 330 -2.33 -8.46 12.48
C VAL A 330 -1.58 -9.47 13.36
N GLY A 331 -1.08 -10.56 12.76
CA GLY A 331 -0.35 -11.63 13.44
C GLY A 331 -1.21 -12.81 13.88
N ASP A 332 -2.48 -12.89 13.44
CA ASP A 332 -3.34 -14.04 13.68
C ASP A 332 -3.19 -15.05 12.52
N VAL A 333 -2.18 -15.91 12.65
CA VAL A 333 -1.82 -16.88 11.61
C VAL A 333 -2.89 -17.97 11.46
N ASP A 334 -3.54 -18.37 12.55
CA ASP A 334 -4.62 -19.37 12.54
C ASP A 334 -5.84 -18.87 11.78
N ALA A 335 -6.27 -17.61 12.02
CA ALA A 335 -7.36 -17.00 11.27
C ALA A 335 -7.02 -16.82 9.79
N ALA A 336 -5.76 -16.51 9.45
CA ALA A 336 -5.29 -16.45 8.07
C ALA A 336 -5.40 -17.81 7.36
N ARG A 337 -4.95 -18.89 8.01
CA ARG A 337 -5.09 -20.27 7.50
C ARG A 337 -6.56 -20.67 7.34
N ALA A 338 -7.42 -20.29 8.29
CA ALA A 338 -8.85 -20.55 8.22
C ALA A 338 -9.54 -19.82 7.05
N CYS A 339 -9.03 -18.66 6.61
CA CYS A 339 -9.55 -17.96 5.44
C CYS A 339 -9.37 -18.73 4.13
N VAL A 340 -8.39 -19.63 4.08
CA VAL A 340 -8.09 -20.49 2.93
C VAL A 340 -8.39 -21.98 3.22
N GLY A 341 -9.06 -22.27 4.35
CA GLY A 341 -9.40 -23.62 4.82
C GLY A 341 -10.76 -24.14 4.33
N GLU A 342 -10.86 -25.48 4.21
CA GLU A 342 -12.05 -26.30 3.85
C GLU A 342 -12.82 -25.98 2.55
N ALA A 343 -12.24 -25.25 1.59
CA ALA A 343 -12.60 -25.42 0.18
C ALA A 343 -11.96 -26.72 -0.36
N SER A 344 -12.17 -27.84 0.34
CA SER A 344 -11.65 -29.16 0.03
C SER A 344 -12.62 -29.90 -0.89
N GLY A 345 -12.90 -29.31 -2.05
CA GLY A 345 -13.36 -30.04 -3.22
C GLY A 345 -12.12 -30.48 -3.99
N ILE A 346 -11.88 -31.78 -4.11
CA ILE A 346 -10.89 -32.33 -5.03
C ILE A 346 -11.26 -31.81 -6.43
N GLY A 347 -10.48 -30.86 -6.95
CA GLY A 347 -10.66 -30.31 -8.30
C GLY A 347 -11.26 -28.91 -8.44
N SER A 348 -11.07 -27.97 -7.49
CA SER A 348 -11.59 -26.61 -7.63
C SER A 348 -10.58 -25.51 -7.25
N GLY A 349 -9.95 -24.89 -8.26
CA GLY A 349 -9.22 -23.61 -8.14
C GLY A 349 -8.02 -23.53 -9.06
N GLU A 350 -8.12 -22.84 -10.20
CA GLU A 350 -7.04 -22.54 -11.16
C GLU A 350 -5.98 -21.55 -10.62
N GLY A 351 -5.66 -21.55 -9.32
CA GLY A 351 -4.72 -20.59 -8.75
C GLY A 351 -3.99 -21.08 -7.50
N ASN A 352 -2.71 -20.76 -7.43
CA ASN A 352 -1.80 -21.08 -6.32
C ASN A 352 -1.97 -20.17 -5.08
N GLU A 353 -3.07 -19.42 -5.01
CA GLU A 353 -3.32 -18.37 -4.01
C GLU A 353 -3.38 -18.94 -2.58
N ARG A 354 -3.97 -20.13 -2.42
CA ARG A 354 -4.06 -20.83 -1.14
C ARG A 354 -2.69 -21.24 -0.64
N GLU A 355 -1.91 -21.89 -1.49
CA GLU A 355 -0.57 -22.38 -1.21
C GLU A 355 0.36 -21.22 -0.84
N VAL A 356 0.20 -20.07 -1.49
CA VAL A 356 0.89 -18.82 -1.14
C VAL A 356 0.56 -18.38 0.29
N ILE A 357 -0.72 -18.36 0.69
CA ILE A 357 -1.11 -18.02 2.07
C ILE A 357 -0.54 -19.03 3.08
N ILE A 358 -0.55 -20.32 2.77
CA ILE A 358 0.02 -21.36 3.64
C ILE A 358 1.52 -21.18 3.81
N ALA A 359 2.24 -20.86 2.73
CA ALA A 359 3.68 -20.61 2.76
C ALA A 359 4.04 -19.34 3.54
N LEU A 360 3.26 -18.25 3.36
CA LEU A 360 3.41 -17.02 4.14
C LEU A 360 3.12 -17.24 5.63
N ALA A 361 2.09 -18.02 5.95
CA ALA A 361 1.76 -18.40 7.32
C ALA A 361 2.91 -19.20 7.98
N ALA A 362 3.52 -20.14 7.27
CA ALA A 362 4.70 -20.86 7.76
C ALA A 362 5.89 -19.93 8.03
N MET A 363 6.10 -18.91 7.19
CA MET A 363 7.11 -17.87 7.45
C MET A 363 6.76 -17.04 8.70
N ALA A 364 5.48 -16.70 8.90
CA ALA A 364 5.02 -15.95 10.08
C ALA A 364 5.23 -16.74 11.38
N ASP A 365 5.05 -18.06 11.35
CA ASP A 365 5.33 -18.99 12.47
C ASP A 365 6.83 -19.25 12.67
N SER A 366 7.71 -18.60 11.89
CA SER A 366 9.16 -18.85 11.87
C SER A 366 9.55 -20.28 11.46
N GLU A 367 8.65 -21.02 10.80
CA GLU A 367 8.89 -22.35 10.24
C GLU A 367 9.55 -22.27 8.86
N PHE A 368 10.68 -21.57 8.77
CA PHE A 368 11.33 -21.27 7.48
C PHE A 368 11.73 -22.53 6.69
N SER A 369 12.09 -23.61 7.37
CA SER A 369 12.39 -24.90 6.71
C SER A 369 11.17 -25.50 6.00
N GLN A 370 9.99 -25.38 6.60
CA GLN A 370 8.73 -25.82 5.99
C GLN A 370 8.37 -24.89 4.82
N ALA A 371 8.48 -23.57 5.03
CA ALA A 371 8.22 -22.57 4.00
C ALA A 371 9.08 -22.78 2.74
N VAL A 372 10.36 -23.15 2.90
CA VAL A 372 11.24 -23.51 1.75
C VAL A 372 10.64 -24.64 0.92
N GLY A 373 10.11 -25.68 1.56
CA GLY A 373 9.47 -26.80 0.86
C GLY A 373 8.23 -26.34 0.09
N LEU A 374 7.38 -25.53 0.74
CA LEU A 374 6.15 -24.99 0.13
C LEU A 374 6.46 -24.09 -1.07
N TRP A 375 7.42 -23.17 -0.95
CA TRP A 375 7.82 -22.28 -2.05
C TRP A 375 8.43 -23.03 -3.21
N ARG A 376 9.26 -24.06 -2.96
CA ARG A 376 9.83 -24.89 -4.03
C ARG A 376 8.73 -25.64 -4.78
N THR A 377 7.82 -26.27 -4.06
CA THR A 377 6.66 -26.95 -4.69
C THR A 377 5.90 -25.99 -5.58
N LEU A 378 5.55 -24.79 -5.09
CA LEU A 378 4.88 -23.76 -5.89
C LEU A 378 5.65 -23.39 -7.16
N ILE A 379 6.95 -23.13 -7.04
CA ILE A 379 7.81 -22.75 -8.18
C ILE A 379 7.89 -23.89 -9.21
N ASP A 380 7.96 -25.14 -8.77
CA ASP A 380 8.14 -26.30 -9.62
C ASP A 380 6.83 -26.81 -10.25
N SER A 381 5.69 -26.63 -9.56
CA SER A 381 4.39 -27.19 -9.96
C SER A 381 3.49 -26.24 -10.75
N SER A 382 3.83 -24.96 -10.81
CA SER A 382 2.97 -23.94 -11.42
C SER A 382 3.27 -23.72 -12.90
N ASP A 383 2.21 -23.56 -13.70
CA ASP A 383 2.29 -22.99 -15.05
C ASP A 383 2.14 -21.45 -15.04
N ASP A 384 2.11 -20.85 -13.84
CA ASP A 384 1.89 -19.41 -13.63
C ASP A 384 2.92 -18.51 -14.29
N ASP A 385 2.53 -17.26 -14.49
CA ASP A 385 3.33 -16.21 -15.12
C ASP A 385 4.69 -16.03 -14.44
N ASP A 386 5.69 -15.68 -15.23
CA ASP A 386 7.06 -15.50 -14.78
C ASP A 386 7.16 -14.44 -13.65
N GLY A 387 6.27 -13.45 -13.65
CA GLY A 387 6.18 -12.44 -12.60
C GLY A 387 5.77 -13.00 -11.22
N GLU A 388 4.80 -13.92 -11.17
CA GLU A 388 4.35 -14.52 -9.91
C GLU A 388 5.41 -15.45 -9.33
N LYS A 389 6.02 -16.27 -10.19
CA LYS A 389 7.17 -17.13 -9.82
C LYS A 389 8.34 -16.31 -9.30
N ALA A 390 8.59 -15.12 -9.84
CA ALA A 390 9.61 -14.21 -9.33
C ALA A 390 9.34 -13.77 -7.88
N MET A 391 8.08 -13.50 -7.51
CA MET A 391 7.70 -13.17 -6.14
C MET A 391 7.89 -14.35 -5.18
N TRP A 392 7.60 -15.58 -5.62
CA TRP A 392 7.80 -16.76 -4.77
C TRP A 392 9.28 -17.09 -4.61
N ARG A 393 10.10 -16.97 -5.66
CA ARG A 393 11.56 -17.10 -5.59
C ARG A 393 12.17 -16.06 -4.65
N GLN A 394 11.64 -14.85 -4.64
CA GLN A 394 12.02 -13.83 -3.68
C GLN A 394 11.75 -14.28 -2.24
N ASN A 395 10.53 -14.77 -1.95
CA ASN A 395 10.18 -15.25 -0.61
C ASN A 395 11.02 -16.48 -0.20
N LEU A 396 11.35 -17.35 -1.15
CA LEU A 396 12.29 -18.45 -0.95
C LEU A 396 13.69 -17.94 -0.57
N GLY A 397 14.19 -16.90 -1.25
CA GLY A 397 15.45 -16.23 -0.90
C GLY A 397 15.42 -15.64 0.51
N VAL A 398 14.30 -15.06 0.93
CA VAL A 398 14.10 -14.58 2.31
C VAL A 398 14.14 -15.74 3.31
N CYS A 399 13.53 -16.88 3.00
CA CYS A 399 13.63 -18.06 3.87
C CYS A 399 15.09 -18.53 4.01
N TYR A 400 15.87 -18.54 2.93
CA TYR A 400 17.30 -18.86 3.01
C TYR A 400 18.09 -17.87 3.87
N LEU A 401 17.76 -16.59 3.80
CA LEU A 401 18.36 -15.57 4.67
C LEU A 401 18.12 -15.92 6.16
N TYR A 402 16.87 -16.19 6.55
CA TYR A 402 16.52 -16.53 7.95
C TYR A 402 17.12 -17.86 8.42
N LEU A 403 17.36 -18.80 7.50
CA LEU A 403 18.07 -20.05 7.78
C LEU A 403 19.61 -19.90 7.81
N GLY A 404 20.14 -18.69 7.60
CA GLY A 404 21.58 -18.43 7.57
C GLY A 404 22.29 -18.90 6.28
N ARG A 405 21.54 -19.29 5.25
CA ARG A 405 22.04 -19.80 3.97
C ARG A 405 22.29 -18.64 3.00
N MET A 406 23.21 -17.76 3.38
CA MET A 406 23.46 -16.47 2.72
C MET A 406 23.83 -16.62 1.23
N ASP A 407 24.64 -17.61 0.88
CA ASP A 407 25.07 -17.82 -0.51
C ASP A 407 23.90 -18.22 -1.43
N GLU A 408 22.98 -19.05 -0.94
CA GLU A 408 21.78 -19.45 -1.68
C GLU A 408 20.80 -18.29 -1.82
N ALA A 409 20.59 -17.55 -0.72
CA ALA A 409 19.77 -16.34 -0.73
C ALA A 409 20.32 -15.33 -1.74
N ARG A 410 21.63 -15.10 -1.75
CA ARG A 410 22.26 -14.19 -2.72
C ARG A 410 22.07 -14.67 -4.15
N THR A 411 22.36 -15.95 -4.42
CA THR A 411 22.31 -16.53 -5.77
C THR A 411 20.91 -16.43 -6.36
N ILE A 412 19.88 -16.76 -5.58
CA ILE A 412 18.49 -16.71 -6.08
C ILE A 412 18.01 -15.28 -6.31
N LEU A 413 18.39 -14.32 -5.45
CA LEU A 413 17.99 -12.92 -5.64
C LEU A 413 18.77 -12.24 -6.78
N GLU A 414 20.07 -12.51 -6.94
CA GLU A 414 20.85 -12.00 -8.07
C GLU A 414 20.37 -12.59 -9.41
N SER A 415 19.90 -13.85 -9.42
CA SER A 415 19.36 -14.46 -10.64
C SER A 415 18.06 -13.77 -11.08
N LEU A 416 17.16 -13.42 -10.16
CA LEU A 416 15.94 -12.66 -10.47
C LEU A 416 16.25 -11.29 -11.10
N ILE A 417 17.25 -10.60 -10.60
CA ILE A 417 17.75 -9.36 -11.22
C ILE A 417 18.31 -9.66 -12.62
N SER A 418 19.06 -10.75 -12.81
CA SER A 418 19.58 -11.11 -14.13
C SER A 418 18.51 -11.46 -15.16
N THR A 419 17.33 -11.93 -14.73
CA THR A 419 16.19 -12.23 -15.60
C THR A 419 15.22 -11.05 -15.75
N SER A 420 15.70 -9.82 -15.51
CA SER A 420 14.95 -8.57 -15.69
C SER A 420 13.76 -8.35 -14.75
N HIS A 421 13.77 -8.94 -13.55
CA HIS A 421 12.85 -8.53 -12.48
C HIS A 421 13.53 -7.51 -11.57
N SER A 422 12.81 -6.45 -11.19
CA SER A 422 13.43 -5.36 -10.43
C SER A 422 12.52 -4.71 -9.38
N PHE A 423 11.58 -5.44 -8.78
CA PHE A 423 10.64 -4.87 -7.80
C PHE A 423 11.30 -4.51 -6.44
N HIS A 424 10.68 -3.59 -5.69
CA HIS A 424 11.29 -2.98 -4.49
C HIS A 424 11.76 -3.99 -3.44
N ALA A 425 10.93 -4.99 -3.11
CA ALA A 425 11.29 -5.98 -2.11
C ALA A 425 12.57 -6.75 -2.52
N LEU A 426 12.74 -7.03 -3.82
CA LEU A 426 13.92 -7.71 -4.36
C LEU A 426 15.18 -6.86 -4.21
N THR A 427 15.14 -5.61 -4.67
CA THR A 427 16.29 -4.71 -4.56
C THR A 427 16.66 -4.41 -3.11
N PHE A 428 15.65 -4.27 -2.23
CA PHE A 428 15.85 -4.07 -0.80
C PHE A 428 16.49 -5.29 -0.14
N ASN A 429 15.94 -6.49 -0.35
CA ASN A 429 16.48 -7.71 0.27
C ASN A 429 17.89 -8.04 -0.24
N LEU A 430 18.17 -7.79 -1.53
CA LEU A 430 19.52 -7.98 -2.07
C LEU A 430 20.51 -6.95 -1.51
N SER A 431 20.09 -5.71 -1.32
CA SER A 431 20.87 -4.69 -0.60
C SER A 431 21.21 -5.15 0.82
N THR A 432 20.24 -5.68 1.56
CA THR A 432 20.45 -6.25 2.91
C THR A 432 21.47 -7.40 2.87
N ILE A 433 21.37 -8.31 1.90
CA ILE A 433 22.36 -9.40 1.74
C ILE A 433 23.77 -8.83 1.50
N TYR A 434 23.92 -7.82 0.65
CA TYR A 434 25.22 -7.19 0.41
C TYR A 434 25.81 -6.56 1.67
N GLU A 435 24.99 -5.92 2.50
CA GLU A 435 25.44 -5.35 3.77
C GLU A 435 25.86 -6.41 4.78
N LEU A 436 25.17 -7.55 4.81
CA LEU A 436 25.49 -8.66 5.72
C LEU A 436 26.71 -9.47 5.28
N CYS A 437 26.96 -9.57 3.97
CA CYS A 437 27.96 -10.49 3.43
C CYS A 437 29.29 -9.83 3.07
N THR A 438 29.37 -8.50 2.95
CA THR A 438 30.60 -7.84 2.49
C THR A 438 30.76 -6.38 2.93
N GLU A 439 32.00 -5.99 3.22
CA GLU A 439 32.39 -4.59 3.44
C GLU A 439 32.32 -3.73 2.15
N ARG A 440 32.27 -4.37 0.98
CA ARG A 440 32.12 -3.69 -0.33
C ARG A 440 30.66 -3.45 -0.72
N SER A 441 29.74 -3.54 0.24
CA SER A 441 28.28 -3.44 0.02
C SER A 441 27.91 -2.18 -0.76
N ARG A 442 28.52 -1.03 -0.46
CA ARG A 442 28.26 0.23 -1.17
C ARG A 442 28.48 0.13 -2.68
N ALA A 443 29.59 -0.49 -3.12
CA ALA A 443 29.89 -0.64 -4.53
C ALA A 443 28.88 -1.58 -5.22
N LEU A 444 28.49 -2.68 -4.54
CA LEU A 444 27.50 -3.61 -5.06
C LEU A 444 26.10 -2.99 -5.17
N LYS A 445 25.71 -2.15 -4.20
CA LYS A 445 24.44 -1.42 -4.24
C LYS A 445 24.38 -0.42 -5.40
N ILE A 446 25.48 0.28 -5.67
CA ILE A 446 25.59 1.18 -6.84
C ILE A 446 25.48 0.37 -8.13
N GLY A 447 26.24 -0.73 -8.25
CA GLY A 447 26.18 -1.60 -9.43
C GLY A 447 24.80 -2.24 -9.64
N LEU A 448 24.10 -2.57 -8.56
CA LEU A 448 22.70 -3.04 -8.62
C LEU A 448 21.77 -1.95 -9.18
N ALA A 449 21.90 -0.72 -8.70
CA ALA A 449 21.10 0.40 -9.19
C ALA A 449 21.38 0.69 -10.69
N GLU A 450 22.64 0.62 -11.10
CA GLU A 450 23.03 0.74 -12.52
C GLU A 450 22.46 -0.39 -13.37
N LYS A 451 22.51 -1.64 -12.89
CA LYS A 451 21.96 -2.79 -13.61
C LYS A 451 20.44 -2.67 -13.78
N VAL A 452 19.72 -2.29 -12.72
CA VAL A 452 18.26 -2.08 -12.78
C VAL A 452 17.91 -0.92 -13.71
N ALA A 453 18.67 0.18 -13.69
CA ALA A 453 18.49 1.27 -14.64
C ALA A 453 18.79 0.84 -16.09
N GLY A 454 19.74 -0.07 -16.30
CA GLY A 454 20.07 -0.63 -17.62
C GLY A 454 18.94 -1.46 -18.24
N MET A 455 18.26 -2.29 -17.44
CA MET A 455 17.12 -3.11 -17.90
C MET A 455 15.98 -2.26 -18.49
N GLN A 456 15.82 -1.04 -17.99
CA GLN A 456 14.83 -0.08 -18.49
C GLN A 456 15.10 0.32 -19.95
N ASN A 457 16.39 0.38 -20.33
CA ASN A 457 16.81 0.84 -21.64
C ASN A 457 16.69 -0.27 -22.70
N GLU A 458 16.96 -1.52 -22.31
CA GLU A 458 16.84 -2.69 -23.18
C GLU A 458 15.37 -2.96 -23.56
N MET A 459 14.43 -2.81 -22.62
CA MET A 459 13.00 -2.91 -22.90
C MET A 459 12.46 -1.83 -23.86
N LEU A 460 13.09 -0.64 -23.91
CA LEU A 460 12.72 0.43 -24.83
C LEU A 460 13.37 0.26 -26.22
N GLY A 461 14.56 -0.36 -26.28
CA GLY A 461 15.31 -0.58 -27.52
C GLY A 461 14.70 -1.63 -28.45
N GLU A 462 14.11 -2.70 -27.91
CA GLU A 462 13.47 -3.77 -28.72
C GLU A 462 12.17 -3.33 -29.42
N GLY A 463 11.54 -2.22 -28.98
CA GLY A 463 10.31 -1.70 -29.59
C GLY A 463 10.50 -0.81 -30.82
N THR A 464 11.74 -0.52 -31.25
CA THR A 464 12.01 0.49 -32.30
C THR A 464 12.69 -0.07 -33.56
N MET A 465 12.85 -1.38 -33.69
CA MET A 465 13.32 -2.02 -34.92
C MET A 465 12.44 -3.22 -35.27
N ASP A 466 11.24 -2.98 -35.79
CA ASP A 466 10.75 -3.63 -37.01
C ASP A 466 9.33 -3.20 -37.38
N GLY A 467 9.17 -2.79 -38.65
CA GLY A 467 7.95 -3.02 -39.41
C GLY A 467 6.78 -2.04 -39.27
N VAL A 468 6.76 -1.03 -40.15
CA VAL A 468 5.50 -0.48 -40.67
C VAL A 468 4.75 -1.61 -41.39
N GLY A 469 3.62 -2.06 -40.85
CA GLY A 469 2.78 -3.09 -41.46
C GLY A 469 1.38 -3.16 -40.81
N GLU A 470 0.36 -3.06 -41.64
CA GLU A 470 -1.06 -2.93 -41.29
C GLU A 470 -1.65 -4.11 -40.51
N GLY A 471 -2.53 -3.79 -39.55
CA GLY A 471 -3.72 -4.55 -39.15
C GLY A 471 -3.57 -5.99 -38.62
N MET A 472 -3.71 -6.20 -37.30
CA MET A 472 -4.31 -7.44 -36.76
C MET A 472 -4.75 -7.30 -35.28
N GLY A 473 -6.02 -7.64 -35.02
CA GLY A 473 -6.44 -8.49 -33.90
C GLY A 473 -6.26 -8.02 -32.45
N ILE A 474 -7.37 -7.60 -31.83
CA ILE A 474 -7.58 -7.60 -30.38
C ILE A 474 -7.56 -9.05 -29.87
N GLY A 475 -6.66 -9.37 -28.93
CA GLY A 475 -6.70 -10.61 -28.14
C GLY A 475 -5.32 -11.13 -27.76
N GLY A 476 -5.01 -11.12 -26.45
CA GLY A 476 -3.83 -11.82 -25.92
C GLY A 476 -3.25 -11.15 -24.68
N SER A 477 -3.55 -11.72 -23.52
CA SER A 477 -2.96 -11.42 -22.22
C SER A 477 -1.43 -11.50 -22.25
N GLY A 478 -0.77 -10.35 -22.28
CA GLY A 478 0.64 -10.18 -21.94
C GLY A 478 0.72 -9.12 -20.85
N VAL A 479 0.87 -9.56 -19.60
CA VAL A 479 1.03 -8.64 -18.45
C VAL A 479 2.33 -7.87 -18.66
N GLY A 480 2.17 -6.54 -18.83
CA GLY A 480 3.19 -5.65 -19.35
C GLY A 480 4.50 -5.62 -18.58
N LYS A 481 5.56 -6.01 -19.29
CA LYS A 481 6.96 -5.62 -19.06
C LYS A 481 7.09 -4.12 -19.38
N GLY A 482 7.18 -3.28 -18.36
CA GLY A 482 7.40 -1.83 -18.51
C GLY A 482 7.04 -1.05 -17.26
N GLY A 483 7.92 -0.12 -16.85
CA GLY A 483 7.72 0.78 -15.72
C GLY A 483 8.41 0.36 -14.41
N TRP A 484 9.53 1.02 -14.08
CA TRP A 484 10.22 0.91 -12.79
C TRP A 484 9.37 1.40 -11.61
N GLU A 485 8.19 1.97 -11.84
CA GLU A 485 7.38 2.58 -10.77
C GLU A 485 6.45 1.59 -10.08
N LYS A 486 6.61 0.29 -10.33
CA LYS A 486 6.22 -0.76 -9.36
C LYS A 486 7.29 -0.95 -8.27
N VAL A 487 8.40 -0.20 -8.32
CA VAL A 487 9.44 -0.12 -7.30
C VAL A 487 9.15 1.10 -6.43
N ASN A 488 8.72 0.88 -5.18
CA ASN A 488 8.73 1.91 -4.16
C ASN A 488 10.15 2.51 -4.07
N GLY A 489 10.34 3.73 -4.55
CA GLY A 489 11.65 4.34 -4.72
C GLY A 489 12.28 4.89 -3.44
N ASP A 490 12.44 4.07 -2.40
CA ASP A 490 13.21 4.46 -1.20
C ASP A 490 14.60 3.80 -1.21
N PHE A 491 15.36 4.06 -2.28
CA PHE A 491 16.82 3.88 -2.24
C PHE A 491 17.42 5.00 -1.38
N LYS A 492 17.42 4.83 -0.07
CA LYS A 492 18.32 5.60 0.80
C LYS A 492 19.73 5.02 0.63
N LEU A 493 20.48 5.63 -0.28
CA LEU A 493 21.91 5.37 -0.47
C LEU A 493 22.74 5.76 0.76
#